data_AF-A0A3D4AK77-F1
#
_entry.id   AF-A0A3D4AK77-F1
#
_cell.length_a   1.000
_cell.length_b   1.000
_cell.length_c   1.000
_cell.angle_alpha   90.00
_cell.angle_beta   90.00
_cell.angle_gamma   90.00
#
_symmetry.space_group_name_H-M   'P 1'
#
loop_
_entity.id
_entity.type
_entity.pdbx_description
1 polymer ?
#
loop_
_entity_poly.entity_id
_entity_poly.type
_entity_poly.pdbx_seq_one_letter_code
_entity_poly.pdbx_strand_id
1 'polypeptide(L)'
;MKKVIPIVLFVILFTFSHDLLAQCPMCKTSLEEARKGGSQVGNTLNNGILYLLALPYSIAIVFGLIWWRKSKLKKQQANLNA
;
A
#
# COMPACT_ATOMS: atom_id res chain seq x y z
N MET A 1 -13.88 -27.77 6.65
CA MET A 1 -14.66 -26.51 6.56
C MET A 1 -14.05 -25.33 7.33
N LYS A 2 -13.58 -25.50 8.58
CA LYS A 2 -13.03 -24.41 9.43
C LYS A 2 -11.82 -23.64 8.85
N LYS A 3 -11.02 -24.28 7.98
CA LYS A 3 -9.84 -23.68 7.32
C LYS A 3 -10.17 -22.89 6.05
N VAL A 4 -11.37 -23.09 5.49
CA VAL A 4 -11.84 -22.42 4.27
C VAL A 4 -12.52 -21.09 4.60
N ILE A 5 -13.14 -21.00 5.77
CA ILE A 5 -13.78 -19.78 6.31
C ILE A 5 -12.86 -18.56 6.27
N PRO A 6 -11.61 -18.58 6.80
CA PRO A 6 -10.76 -17.39 6.77
C PRO A 6 -10.36 -16.98 5.35
N ILE A 7 -10.21 -17.94 4.43
CA ILE A 7 -9.86 -17.69 3.03
C ILE A 7 -11.02 -17.02 2.30
N VAL A 8 -12.24 -17.53 2.49
CA VAL A 8 -13.46 -16.95 1.91
C VAL A 8 -13.70 -15.55 2.46
N LEU A 9 -13.53 -15.35 3.78
CA LEU A 9 -13.67 -14.04 4.41
C LEU A 9 -12.65 -13.03 3.85
N PHE A 10 -11.41 -13.46 3.65
CA PHE A 10 -10.34 -12.64 3.07
C PHE A 10 -10.65 -12.23 1.63
N VAL A 11 -11.13 -13.16 0.79
CA VAL A 11 -11.52 -12.89 -0.61
C VAL A 11 -12.67 -11.89 -0.66
N ILE A 12 -13.70 -12.08 0.18
CA ILE A 12 -14.84 -11.16 0.29
C ILE A 12 -14.36 -9.75 0.63
N LEU A 13 -13.56 -9.59 1.70
CA LEU A 13 -13.05 -8.29 2.13
C LEU A 13 -12.23 -7.56 1.04
N PHE A 14 -11.46 -8.29 0.24
CA PHE A 14 -10.70 -7.71 -0.87
C PHE A 14 -11.60 -7.30 -2.04
N THR A 15 -12.63 -8.08 -2.38
CA THR A 15 -13.56 -7.75 -3.48
C THR A 15 -14.49 -6.57 -3.16
N PHE A 16 -14.70 -6.23 -1.89
CA PHE A 16 -15.52 -5.08 -1.48
C PHE A 16 -14.70 -3.81 -1.20
N SER A 17 -13.40 -3.79 -1.53
CA SER A 17 -12.52 -2.62 -1.35
C SER A 17 -12.66 -1.53 -2.44
N HIS A 18 -13.75 -1.55 -3.20
CA HIS A 18 -14.01 -0.54 -4.24
C HIS A 18 -14.35 0.81 -3.61
N ASP A 19 -13.67 1.85 -4.10
CA ASP A 19 -13.87 3.27 -3.81
C ASP A 19 -14.28 3.56 -2.35
N LEU A 20 -13.35 3.31 -1.42
CA LEU A 20 -13.35 4.06 -0.18
C LEU A 20 -13.14 5.53 -0.53
N LEU A 21 -14.23 6.24 -0.83
CA LEU A 21 -14.34 7.69 -0.69
C LEU A 21 -13.66 8.02 0.64
N ALA A 22 -12.50 8.67 0.56
CA ALA A 22 -11.61 8.89 1.69
C ALA A 22 -12.41 9.24 2.95
N GLN A 23 -12.34 8.39 3.98
CA GLN A 23 -13.08 8.54 5.24
C GLN A 23 -12.60 9.73 6.10
N CYS A 24 -11.79 10.62 5.53
CA CYS A 24 -11.55 11.95 6.07
C CYS A 24 -12.26 12.98 5.17
N PRO A 25 -13.56 13.26 5.43
CA PRO A 25 -14.33 14.23 4.64
C PRO A 25 -13.71 15.63 4.65
N MET A 26 -12.92 15.99 5.68
CA MET A 26 -12.24 17.29 5.75
C MET A 26 -11.22 17.52 4.63
N CYS A 27 -10.37 16.54 4.31
CA CYS A 27 -9.34 16.75 3.30
C CYS A 27 -9.96 16.84 1.91
N LYS A 28 -10.97 16.00 1.62
CA LYS A 28 -11.63 15.94 0.30
C LYS A 28 -12.40 17.21 -0.02
N THR A 29 -13.17 17.77 0.92
CA THR A 29 -13.97 18.98 0.67
C THR A 29 -13.09 20.20 0.44
N SER A 30 -12.06 20.44 1.26
CA SER A 30 -11.14 21.56 1.07
C SER A 30 -10.40 21.49 -0.27
N LEU A 31 -10.09 20.28 -0.73
CA LEU A 31 -9.47 20.06 -2.05
C LEU A 31 -10.42 20.29 -3.22
N GLU A 32 -11.65 19.81 -3.11
CA GLU A 32 -12.66 20.02 -4.14
C GLU A 32 -13.05 21.50 -4.26
N GLU A 33 -13.10 22.23 -3.16
CA GLU A 33 -13.29 23.69 -3.16
C GLU A 33 -12.11 24.42 -3.80
N ALA A 34 -10.86 24.08 -3.44
CA ALA A 34 -9.68 24.65 -4.08
C ALA A 34 -9.65 24.37 -5.60
N ARG A 35 -10.07 23.18 -6.03
CA ARG A 35 -10.15 22.81 -7.45
C ARG A 35 -11.25 23.56 -8.19
N LYS A 36 -12.44 23.72 -7.58
CA LYS A 36 -13.54 24.53 -8.13
C LYS A 36 -13.17 26.02 -8.23
N GLY A 37 -12.34 26.52 -7.32
CA GLY A 37 -11.77 27.87 -7.35
C GLY A 37 -10.65 28.09 -8.37
N GLY A 38 -10.30 27.10 -9.20
CA GLY A 38 -9.25 27.22 -10.23
C GLY A 38 -7.82 27.06 -9.71
N SER A 39 -7.63 26.59 -8.47
CA SER A 39 -6.28 26.39 -7.90
C SER A 39 -5.58 25.20 -8.52
N GLN A 40 -4.37 25.43 -9.06
CA GLN A 40 -3.48 24.42 -9.64
C GLN A 40 -3.07 23.33 -8.64
N VAL A 41 -3.14 23.64 -7.34
CA VAL A 41 -2.90 22.70 -6.23
C VAL A 41 -3.93 21.57 -6.22
N GLY A 42 -5.20 21.86 -6.54
CA GLY A 42 -6.28 20.87 -6.57
C GLY A 42 -6.14 19.83 -7.70
N ASN A 43 -5.48 20.19 -8.82
CA ASN A 43 -5.23 19.25 -9.92
C ASN A 43 -3.99 18.36 -9.67
N THR A 44 -3.04 18.82 -8.86
CA THR A 44 -1.77 18.10 -8.61
C THR A 44 -1.85 17.15 -7.41
N LEU A 45 -2.86 17.30 -6.53
CA LEU A 45 -2.88 16.54 -5.28
C LEU A 45 -3.24 15.05 -5.43
N ASN A 46 -3.98 14.62 -6.46
CA ASN A 46 -4.20 13.18 -6.70
C ASN A 46 -2.88 12.43 -6.92
N ASN A 47 -1.91 13.07 -7.57
CA ASN A 47 -0.57 12.53 -7.69
C ASN A 47 0.13 12.53 -6.33
N GLY A 48 -0.05 13.57 -5.52
CA GLY A 48 0.47 13.64 -4.14
C GLY A 48 0.01 12.48 -3.25
N ILE A 49 -1.27 12.11 -3.30
CA ILE A 49 -1.82 10.98 -2.53
C ILE A 49 -1.21 9.65 -3.02
N LEU A 50 -1.10 9.45 -4.33
CA LEU A 50 -0.43 8.27 -4.90
C LEU A 50 1.03 8.18 -4.47
N TYR A 51 1.77 9.29 -4.45
CA TYR A 51 3.17 9.33 -3.99
C TYR A 51 3.29 9.02 -2.50
N LEU A 52 2.44 9.63 -1.65
CA LEU A 52 2.45 9.39 -0.20
C LEU A 52 2.10 7.94 0.16
N LEU A 53 1.21 7.30 -0.61
CA LEU A 53 0.85 5.91 -0.41
C LEU A 53 1.91 4.96 -0.99
N ALA A 54 2.45 5.23 -2.18
CA ALA A 54 3.45 4.38 -2.83
C ALA A 54 4.79 4.32 -2.09
N LEU A 55 5.20 5.42 -1.46
CA LEU A 55 6.49 5.53 -0.77
C LEU A 55 6.68 4.46 0.33
N PRO A 56 5.81 4.32 1.36
CA PRO A 56 6.00 3.32 2.40
C PRO A 56 5.99 1.87 1.88
N TYR A 57 5.18 1.55 0.87
CA TYR A 57 5.15 0.21 0.28
C TYR A 57 6.42 -0.09 -0.52
N SER A 58 6.91 0.88 -1.30
CA SER A 58 8.16 0.73 -2.06
C SER A 58 9.35 0.47 -1.14
N ILE A 59 9.43 1.21 -0.02
CA ILE A 59 10.46 1.03 1.01
C ILE A 59 10.37 -0.38 1.60
N ALA A 60 9.18 -0.82 2.02
CA ALA A 60 8.98 -2.15 2.59
C ALA A 60 9.42 -3.27 1.64
N ILE A 61 9.12 -3.16 0.34
CA ILE A 61 9.54 -4.12 -0.68
C ILE A 61 11.06 -4.18 -0.80
N VAL A 62 11.73 -3.03 -0.89
CA VAL A 62 13.20 -2.96 -1.01
C VAL A 62 13.86 -3.60 0.20
N PHE A 63 13.43 -3.25 1.42
CA PHE A 63 13.96 -3.84 2.64
C PHE A 63 13.70 -5.34 2.71
N GLY A 64 12.49 -5.79 2.34
CA GLY A 64 12.14 -7.21 2.29
C GLY A 64 13.02 -8.01 1.32
N LEU A 65 13.28 -7.47 0.12
CA LEU A 65 14.15 -8.10 -0.88
C LEU A 65 15.61 -8.19 -0.40
N ILE A 66 16.13 -7.13 0.22
CA ILE A 66 17.48 -7.11 0.79
C ILE A 66 17.60 -8.16 1.89
N TRP A 67 16.64 -8.21 2.82
CA TRP A 67 16.62 -9.19 3.89
C TRP A 67 16.58 -10.62 3.34
N TRP A 68 15.68 -10.88 2.39
CA TRP A 68 15.51 -12.22 1.82
C TRP A 68 16.79 -12.72 1.14
N ARG A 69 17.46 -11.85 0.36
CA ARG A 69 18.74 -12.18 -0.28
C ARG A 69 19.82 -12.48 0.75
N LYS A 70 19.96 -11.66 1.79
CA LYS A 70 20.93 -11.87 2.88
C LYS A 70 20.65 -13.15 3.65
N SER A 71 19.38 -13.45 3.94
CA SER A 71 18.96 -14.68 4.63
C SER A 71 19.28 -15.93 3.82
N LYS A 72 19.03 -15.91 2.50
CA LYS A 72 19.37 -17.02 1.61
C LYS A 72 20.87 -17.27 1.52
N LEU A 73 21.68 -16.22 1.43
CA LEU A 73 23.15 -16.32 1.44
C LEU A 73 23.67 -16.91 2.76
N LYS A 74 23.16 -16.45 3.91
CA LYS A 74 23.52 -17.02 5.23
C LYS A 74 23.18 -18.51 5.31
N LYS A 75 22.01 -18.92 4.82
CA LYS A 75 21.60 -20.33 4.80
C LYS A 75 22.48 -21.18 3.88
N GLN A 76 22.86 -20.67 2.71
CA GLN A 76 23.78 -21.34 1.80
C GLN A 76 25.17 -21.51 2.42
N GLN A 77 25.69 -20.49 3.09
CA GLN A 77 26.99 -20.55 3.75
C GLN A 77 26.99 -21.49 4.96
N ALA A 78 25.89 -21.54 5.73
CA ALA A 78 25.73 -22.51 6.81
C ALA A 78 25.74 -23.96 6.29
N ASN A 79 25.08 -24.24 5.16
CA ASN A 79 25.08 -25.57 4.55
C ASN A 79 26.41 -25.96 3.91
N LEU A 80 27.25 -25.00 3.50
CA LEU A 80 28.58 -25.26 2.96
C LEU A 80 29.60 -25.57 4.08
N ASN A 81 29.34 -25.07 5.29
CA ASN A 81 30.19 -25.24 6.47
C ASN A 81 29.76 -26.41 7.37
N ALA A 82 28.75 -27.19 6.98
CA ALA A 82 28.24 -28.38 7.67
C ALA A 82 28.59 -29.63 6.86
#